data_AF-A0AAU4CI82-F1
#
_entry.id   AF-A0AAU4CI82-F1
#
_cell.length_a   1.000
_cell.length_b   1.000
_cell.length_c   1.000
_cell.angle_alpha   90.00
_cell.angle_beta   90.00
_cell.angle_gamma   90.00
#
_symmetry.space_group_name_H-M   'P 1'
#
loop_
_entity.id
_entity.type
_entity.pdbx_description
1 polymer ?
#
loop_
_entity_poly.entity_id
_entity_poly.type
_entity_poly.pdbx_seq_one_letter_code
_entity_poly.pdbx_strand_id
1 'polypeptide(L)'
;MTPLPPAEPLWLRIPAVNVSAPVTKLHLDSSGALEPPPADPPHRAGWYSEGTAPGSHGTAVTTGHVDLPGGAPGVFYELGALTKGDTVEIDRADRRTAVFTVEALEVYDKKRFPSEKVYGGSERAELRVITCGGGYSKHTGYQGNLVVYATLTAVR
;
A
#
# COMPACT_ATOMS: atom_id res chain seq x y z
N MET A 1 16.68 11.51 2.23
CA MET A 1 15.62 12.50 2.55
C MET A 1 15.36 12.44 4.04
N THR A 2 15.12 13.57 4.71
CA THR A 2 14.74 13.56 6.14
C THR A 2 13.27 13.12 6.29
N PRO A 3 12.95 12.18 7.19
CA PRO A 3 11.57 11.81 7.48
C PRO A 3 10.73 13.00 7.99
N LEU A 4 9.44 12.95 7.73
CA LEU A 4 8.46 13.94 8.16
C LEU A 4 7.89 13.60 9.55
N PRO A 5 7.46 14.60 10.33
CA PRO A 5 6.60 14.36 11.50
C PRO A 5 5.36 13.52 11.13
N PRO A 6 4.76 12.75 12.04
CA PRO A 6 3.54 12.01 11.76
C PRO A 6 2.40 12.92 11.29
N ALA A 7 1.71 12.51 10.22
CA ALA A 7 0.46 13.12 9.76
C ALA A 7 -0.39 12.09 9.03
N GLU A 8 -1.70 12.22 9.12
CA GLU A 8 -2.63 11.28 8.48
C GLU A 8 -2.56 11.38 6.95
N PRO A 9 -2.53 10.25 6.23
CA PRO A 9 -2.69 10.24 4.79
C PRO A 9 -4.16 10.47 4.42
N LEU A 10 -4.39 11.32 3.42
CA LEU A 10 -5.72 11.67 2.93
C LEU A 10 -5.99 11.09 1.53
N TRP A 11 -4.96 11.11 0.67
CA TRP A 11 -5.10 10.70 -0.72
C TRP A 11 -3.82 10.01 -1.19
N LEU A 12 -3.97 8.96 -2.01
CA LEU A 12 -2.88 8.22 -2.61
C LEU A 12 -2.97 8.33 -4.14
N ARG A 13 -1.84 8.64 -4.77
CA ARG A 13 -1.70 8.66 -6.24
C ARG A 13 -0.55 7.80 -6.69
N ILE A 14 -0.74 7.09 -7.80
CA ILE A 14 0.33 6.37 -8.50
C ILE A 14 0.17 6.66 -9.99
N PRO A 15 0.83 7.71 -10.51
CA PRO A 15 0.59 8.20 -11.87
C PRO A 15 0.81 7.15 -12.96
N ALA A 16 1.85 6.32 -12.83
CA ALA A 16 2.22 5.31 -13.82
C ALA A 16 1.11 4.27 -14.10
N VAL A 17 0.19 4.06 -13.15
CA VAL A 17 -0.92 3.10 -13.24
C VAL A 17 -2.28 3.75 -13.03
N ASN A 18 -2.37 5.07 -13.23
CA ASN A 18 -3.60 5.88 -13.13
C ASN A 18 -4.37 5.70 -11.82
N VAL A 19 -3.68 5.43 -10.71
CA VAL A 19 -4.33 5.33 -9.39
C VAL A 19 -4.46 6.72 -8.79
N SER A 20 -5.67 7.03 -8.33
CA SER A 20 -5.99 8.22 -7.54
C SER A 20 -7.15 7.87 -6.62
N ALA A 21 -6.89 7.72 -5.32
CA ALA A 21 -7.86 7.20 -4.37
C ALA A 21 -7.77 7.88 -3.00
N PRO A 22 -8.92 8.07 -2.31
CA PRO A 22 -8.91 8.45 -0.91
C PRO A 22 -8.30 7.33 -0.07
N VAL A 23 -7.61 7.71 1.01
CA VAL A 23 -7.05 6.78 1.98
C VAL A 23 -7.97 6.68 3.19
N THR A 24 -8.32 5.46 3.57
CA THR A 24 -9.05 5.18 4.82
C THR A 24 -8.12 4.61 5.88
N LYS A 25 -8.45 4.84 7.15
CA LYS A 25 -7.80 4.15 8.26
C LYS A 25 -8.23 2.69 8.30
N LEU A 26 -7.26 1.81 8.51
CA LEU A 26 -7.44 0.39 8.75
C LEU A 26 -6.87 0.01 10.10
N HIS A 27 -7.39 -1.09 10.63
CA HIS A 27 -7.01 -1.70 11.88
C HIS A 27 -6.64 -3.16 11.65
N LEU A 28 -6.01 -3.76 12.66
CA LEU A 28 -5.85 -5.21 12.69
C LEU A 28 -7.13 -5.83 13.22
N ASP A 29 -7.52 -6.98 12.67
CA ASP A 29 -8.56 -7.82 13.24
C ASP A 29 -8.07 -8.50 14.54
N SER A 30 -8.95 -9.28 15.18
CA SER A 30 -8.63 -10.00 16.41
C SER A 30 -7.54 -11.06 16.27
N SER A 31 -7.17 -11.44 15.04
CA SER A 31 -6.07 -12.36 14.73
C SER A 31 -4.75 -11.63 14.45
N GLY A 32 -4.75 -10.28 14.48
CA GLY A 32 -3.60 -9.46 14.16
C GLY A 32 -3.36 -9.29 12.66
N ALA A 33 -4.35 -9.60 11.82
CA ALA A 33 -4.25 -9.42 10.37
C ALA A 33 -4.81 -8.07 9.95
N LEU A 34 -4.16 -7.41 8.99
CA LEU A 34 -4.62 -6.12 8.46
C LEU A 34 -5.90 -6.33 7.63
N GLU A 35 -6.99 -5.71 8.05
CA GLU A 35 -8.25 -5.78 7.32
C GLU A 35 -8.13 -5.01 5.99
N PRO A 36 -8.59 -5.59 4.86
CA PRO A 36 -8.64 -4.84 3.61
C PRO A 36 -9.68 -3.71 3.70
N PRO A 37 -9.54 -2.62 2.92
CA PRO A 37 -10.54 -1.56 2.91
C PRO A 37 -11.89 -2.09 2.43
N PRO A 38 -13.02 -1.45 2.83
CA PRO A 38 -14.33 -1.80 2.30
C PRO A 38 -14.35 -1.81 0.77
N ALA A 39 -15.03 -2.79 0.17
CA ALA A 39 -15.20 -2.86 -1.29
C ALA A 39 -16.20 -1.81 -1.82
N ASP A 40 -17.01 -1.22 -0.94
CA ASP A 40 -18.02 -0.20 -1.22
C ASP A 40 -17.84 1.00 -0.27
N PRO A 41 -17.70 2.24 -0.77
CA PRO A 41 -17.58 2.58 -2.18
C PRO A 41 -16.26 2.09 -2.77
N PRO A 42 -16.27 1.77 -4.08
CA PRO A 42 -15.13 1.17 -4.74
C PRO A 42 -13.95 2.16 -4.80
N HIS A 43 -12.77 1.63 -5.09
CA HIS A 43 -11.54 2.40 -5.36
C HIS A 43 -11.00 3.18 -4.14
N ARG A 44 -10.93 2.52 -2.97
CA ARG A 44 -10.26 3.06 -1.78
C ARG A 44 -8.94 2.37 -1.53
N ALA A 45 -7.92 3.15 -1.18
CA ALA A 45 -6.74 2.64 -0.50
C ALA A 45 -6.99 2.67 1.01
N GLY A 46 -6.40 1.74 1.75
CA GLY A 46 -6.38 1.76 3.20
C GLY A 46 -4.96 1.84 3.72
N TRP A 47 -4.80 2.44 4.90
CA TRP A 47 -3.53 2.57 5.61
C TRP A 47 -3.67 2.00 7.02
N TYR A 48 -2.68 1.21 7.45
CA TYR A 48 -2.63 0.70 8.83
C TYR A 48 -2.35 1.84 9.82
N SER A 49 -3.39 2.28 10.52
CA SER A 49 -3.39 3.56 11.23
C SER A 49 -2.70 3.55 12.60
N GLU A 50 -2.47 2.36 13.17
CA GLU A 50 -1.74 2.18 14.43
C GLU A 50 -0.23 2.02 14.20
N GLY A 51 0.21 2.00 12.94
CA GLY A 51 1.62 1.91 12.54
C GLY A 51 2.24 3.26 12.16
N THR A 52 3.30 3.20 11.35
CA THR A 52 3.99 4.40 10.87
C THR A 52 3.12 5.19 9.89
N ALA A 53 3.01 6.51 10.13
CA ALA A 53 2.39 7.44 9.20
C ALA A 53 3.23 7.58 7.91
N PRO A 54 2.63 7.58 6.71
CA PRO A 54 3.40 7.62 5.47
C PRO A 54 4.27 8.87 5.36
N GLY A 55 5.58 8.68 5.37
CA GLY A 55 6.60 9.73 5.25
C GLY A 55 7.34 9.98 6.56
N SER A 56 6.86 9.41 7.67
CA SER A 56 7.57 9.34 8.94
C SER A 56 8.64 8.24 8.94
N HIS A 57 9.55 8.33 9.92
CA HIS A 57 10.56 7.30 10.17
C HIS A 57 9.86 5.97 10.48
N GLY A 58 10.25 4.90 9.77
CA GLY A 58 9.60 3.59 9.83
C GLY A 58 8.96 3.15 8.53
N THR A 59 8.21 2.05 8.61
CA THR A 59 7.56 1.40 7.46
C THR A 59 6.05 1.65 7.52
N ALA A 60 5.54 2.51 6.64
CA ALA A 60 4.10 2.69 6.47
C ALA A 60 3.52 1.61 5.56
N VAL A 61 2.34 1.09 5.91
CA VAL A 61 1.70 0.00 5.16
C VAL A 61 0.36 0.46 4.61
N THR A 62 0.20 0.34 3.29
CA THR A 62 -1.04 0.61 2.58
C THR A 62 -1.51 -0.64 1.84
N THR A 63 -2.82 -0.82 1.74
CA THR A 63 -3.42 -1.96 1.05
C THR A 63 -4.67 -1.55 0.28
N GLY A 64 -5.03 -2.34 -0.73
CA GLY A 64 -6.19 -2.08 -1.58
C GLY A 64 -6.52 -3.30 -2.42
N HIS A 65 -7.78 -3.38 -2.85
CA HIS A 65 -8.27 -4.49 -3.66
C HIS A 65 -7.64 -4.51 -5.06
N VAL A 66 -7.29 -5.71 -5.51
CA VAL A 66 -6.95 -5.97 -6.92
C VAL A 66 -8.23 -6.03 -7.75
N ASP A 67 -9.24 -6.75 -7.28
CA ASP A 67 -10.58 -6.84 -7.86
C ASP A 67 -11.66 -6.69 -6.77
N LEU A 68 -12.85 -6.33 -7.20
CA LEU A 68 -14.02 -6.14 -6.35
C LEU A 68 -14.99 -7.33 -6.51
N PRO A 69 -15.93 -7.52 -5.56
CA PRO A 69 -17.02 -8.48 -5.74
C PRO A 69 -17.71 -8.29 -7.09
N GLY A 70 -17.85 -9.38 -7.86
CA GLY A 70 -18.38 -9.34 -9.22
C GLY A 70 -17.33 -9.16 -10.32
N GLY A 71 -16.04 -9.02 -9.98
CA GLY A 71 -14.92 -9.05 -10.93
C GLY A 71 -14.57 -7.70 -11.55
N ALA A 72 -15.15 -6.60 -11.07
CA ALA A 72 -14.72 -5.26 -11.45
C ALA A 72 -13.30 -4.98 -10.92
N PRO A 73 -12.48 -4.20 -11.63
CA PRO A 73 -11.14 -3.86 -11.16
C PRO A 73 -11.19 -3.04 -9.86
N GLY A 74 -10.30 -3.36 -8.92
CA GLY A 74 -10.09 -2.60 -7.70
C GLY A 74 -9.07 -1.48 -7.87
N VAL A 75 -8.80 -0.74 -6.78
CA VAL A 75 -7.86 0.40 -6.80
C VAL A 75 -6.45 0.01 -7.23
N PHE A 76 -6.02 -1.22 -6.96
CA PHE A 76 -4.67 -1.70 -7.24
C PHE A 76 -4.65 -2.79 -8.31
N TYR A 77 -5.67 -2.85 -9.16
CA TYR A 77 -5.73 -3.82 -10.28
C TYR A 77 -4.45 -3.78 -11.15
N GLU A 78 -4.00 -2.59 -11.52
CA GLU A 78 -2.82 -2.37 -12.38
C GLU A 78 -1.50 -2.26 -11.59
N LEU A 79 -1.49 -2.49 -10.28
CA LEU A 79 -0.30 -2.26 -9.44
C LEU A 79 0.92 -3.08 -9.88
N GLY A 80 0.69 -4.25 -10.47
CA GLY A 80 1.73 -5.13 -11.02
C GLY A 80 2.45 -4.58 -12.24
N ALA A 81 1.94 -3.52 -12.88
CA ALA A 81 2.59 -2.87 -14.01
C ALA A 81 3.65 -1.84 -13.60
N LEU A 82 3.78 -1.54 -12.29
CA LEU A 82 4.80 -0.62 -11.80
C LEU A 82 6.21 -1.19 -11.98
N THR A 83 7.14 -0.27 -12.12
CA THR A 83 8.56 -0.54 -12.26
C THR A 83 9.38 0.29 -11.28
N LYS A 84 10.63 -0.10 -11.07
CA LYS A 84 11.57 0.66 -10.26
C LYS A 84 11.73 2.07 -10.83
N GLY A 85 11.59 3.08 -9.98
CA GLY A 85 11.66 4.49 -10.36
C GLY A 85 10.30 5.18 -10.45
N ASP A 86 9.19 4.43 -10.58
CA ASP A 86 7.84 4.99 -10.51
C ASP A 86 7.57 5.60 -9.13
N THR A 87 6.63 6.53 -9.05
CA THR A 87 6.32 7.26 -7.81
C THR A 87 4.98 6.88 -7.21
N VAL A 88 4.95 6.85 -5.89
CA VAL A 88 3.73 6.83 -5.08
C VAL A 88 3.68 8.13 -4.30
N GLU A 89 2.59 8.89 -4.47
CA GLU A 89 2.41 10.19 -3.84
C GLU A 89 1.29 10.12 -2.81
N ILE A 90 1.55 10.62 -1.60
CA ILE A 90 0.57 10.64 -0.52
C ILE A 90 0.35 12.07 -0.04
N ASP A 91 -0.86 12.57 -0.27
CA ASP A 91 -1.32 13.83 0.29
C ASP A 91 -1.62 13.62 1.78
N ARG A 92 -1.13 14.51 2.62
CA ARG A 92 -1.22 14.39 4.07
C ARG A 92 -2.01 15.54 4.68
N ALA A 93 -2.56 15.31 5.87
CA ALA A 93 -3.35 16.29 6.63
C ALA A 93 -2.57 17.56 7.02
N ASP A 94 -1.24 17.49 7.04
CA ASP A 94 -0.35 18.62 7.26
C ASP A 94 -0.11 19.47 5.99
N ARG A 95 -0.85 19.21 4.91
CA ARG A 95 -0.78 19.87 3.60
C ARG A 95 0.54 19.65 2.84
N ARG A 96 1.33 18.65 3.23
CA ARG A 96 2.50 18.20 2.48
C ARG A 96 2.15 16.96 1.67
N THR A 97 2.87 16.78 0.56
CA THR A 97 2.83 15.53 -0.22
C THR A 97 4.11 14.75 0.02
N ALA A 98 3.99 13.55 0.58
CA ALA A 98 5.12 12.62 0.67
C ALA A 98 5.26 11.86 -0.66
N VAL A 99 6.41 11.99 -1.33
CA VAL A 99 6.68 11.31 -2.60
C VAL A 99 7.67 10.18 -2.37
N PHE A 100 7.22 8.97 -2.63
CA PHE A 100 8.01 7.75 -2.54
C PHE A 100 8.39 7.28 -3.94
N THR A 101 9.61 6.78 -4.10
CA THR A 101 10.06 6.13 -5.34
C THR A 101 10.11 4.63 -5.13
N VAL A 102 9.53 3.89 -6.07
CA VAL A 102 9.52 2.43 -6.08
C VAL A 102 10.95 1.90 -6.24
N GLU A 103 11.36 1.04 -5.32
CA GLU A 103 12.66 0.37 -5.31
C GLU A 103 12.54 -1.07 -5.84
N ALA A 104 11.44 -1.76 -5.51
CA ALA A 104 11.21 -3.15 -5.89
C ALA A 104 9.72 -3.51 -5.88
N LEU A 105 9.39 -4.57 -6.62
CA LEU A 105 8.11 -5.27 -6.56
C LEU A 105 8.40 -6.75 -6.32
N GLU A 106 7.75 -7.33 -5.33
CA GLU A 106 7.89 -8.76 -5.02
C GLU A 106 6.52 -9.40 -4.80
N VAL A 107 6.35 -10.63 -5.30
CA VAL A 107 5.13 -11.41 -5.10
C VAL A 107 5.43 -12.55 -4.14
N TYR A 108 4.66 -12.64 -3.06
CA TYR A 108 4.82 -13.68 -2.04
C TYR A 108 3.58 -14.56 -1.95
N ASP A 109 3.78 -15.87 -1.80
CA ASP A 109 2.71 -16.81 -1.46
C ASP A 109 2.15 -16.48 -0.06
N LYS A 110 0.81 -16.49 0.08
CA LYS A 110 0.14 -16.17 1.34
C LYS A 110 0.55 -17.07 2.51
N LYS A 111 0.91 -18.34 2.24
CA LYS A 111 1.34 -19.31 3.26
C LYS A 111 2.79 -19.11 3.72
N ARG A 112 3.58 -18.36 2.95
CA ARG A 112 5.00 -18.11 3.22
C ARG A 112 5.30 -16.61 3.21
N PHE A 113 4.31 -15.81 3.60
CA PHE A 113 4.43 -14.35 3.57
C PHE A 113 5.50 -13.90 4.57
N PRO A 114 6.55 -13.18 4.14
CA PRO A 114 7.66 -12.81 5.01
C PRO A 114 7.31 -11.56 5.83
N SER A 115 6.49 -11.74 6.87
CA SER A 115 5.94 -10.64 7.69
C SER A 115 7.02 -9.69 8.21
N GLU A 116 8.15 -10.23 8.71
CA GLU A 116 9.24 -9.39 9.22
C GLU A 116 9.84 -8.49 8.12
N LYS A 117 10.04 -9.01 6.91
CA LYS A 117 10.57 -8.23 5.79
C LYS A 117 9.59 -7.15 5.32
N VAL A 118 8.30 -7.47 5.32
CA VAL A 118 7.26 -6.57 4.79
C VAL A 118 6.89 -5.51 5.82
N TYR A 119 6.62 -5.91 7.07
CA TYR A 119 6.08 -5.05 8.12
C TYR A 119 7.11 -4.57 9.14
N GLY A 120 8.33 -5.12 9.12
CA GLY A 120 9.40 -4.72 10.03
C GLY A 120 9.71 -3.22 9.94
N GLY A 121 10.15 -2.66 11.06
CA GLY A 121 10.55 -1.26 11.14
C GLY A 121 11.73 -0.94 10.21
N SER A 122 11.84 0.33 9.82
CA SER A 122 12.96 0.83 9.02
C SER A 122 13.50 2.11 9.65
N GLU A 123 14.81 2.32 9.51
CA GLU A 123 15.45 3.59 9.87
C GLU A 123 15.17 4.71 8.84
N ARG A 124 14.57 4.34 7.70
CA ARG A 124 14.17 5.25 6.63
C ARG A 124 12.64 5.41 6.66
N ALA A 125 12.15 6.44 5.98
CA ALA A 125 10.72 6.57 5.70
C ALA A 125 10.37 5.69 4.49
N GLU A 126 9.85 4.49 4.77
CA GLU A 126 9.49 3.50 3.76
C GLU A 126 7.98 3.36 3.64
N LEU A 127 7.54 2.91 2.46
CA LEU A 127 6.17 2.60 2.14
C LEU A 127 6.09 1.18 1.57
N ARG A 128 5.08 0.44 2.03
CA ARG A 128 4.60 -0.78 1.40
C ARG A 128 3.23 -0.53 0.80
N VAL A 129 3.07 -0.82 -0.49
CA VAL A 129 1.76 -0.86 -1.14
C VAL A 129 1.47 -2.32 -1.45
N ILE A 130 0.43 -2.87 -0.83
CA ILE A 130 0.12 -4.29 -0.84
C ILE A 130 -1.22 -4.51 -1.55
N THR A 131 -1.29 -5.53 -2.39
CA THR A 131 -2.56 -6.00 -2.94
C THR A 131 -2.55 -7.52 -3.10
N CYS A 132 -3.72 -8.12 -3.25
CA CYS A 132 -3.82 -9.53 -3.62
C CYS A 132 -3.20 -9.74 -5.01
N GLY A 133 -2.46 -10.83 -5.20
CA GLY A 133 -1.78 -11.11 -6.45
C GLY A 133 -1.29 -12.55 -6.60
N GLY A 134 -0.41 -12.79 -7.57
CA GLY A 134 0.08 -14.13 -7.88
C GLY A 134 -0.99 -15.02 -8.55
N GLY A 135 -0.84 -16.34 -8.44
CA GLY A 135 -1.76 -17.29 -9.07
C GLY A 135 -3.19 -17.14 -8.54
N TYR A 136 -4.18 -17.14 -9.43
CA TYR A 136 -5.60 -17.09 -9.09
C TYR A 136 -6.26 -18.45 -9.33
N SER A 137 -7.10 -18.89 -8.38
CA SER A 137 -8.01 -20.02 -8.55
C SER A 137 -9.41 -19.62 -8.13
N LYS A 138 -10.43 -20.02 -8.91
CA LYS A 138 -11.84 -19.76 -8.56
C LYS A 138 -12.26 -20.37 -7.22
N HIS A 139 -11.55 -21.39 -6.74
CA HIS A 139 -11.87 -22.07 -5.48
C HIS A 139 -11.19 -21.41 -4.26
N THR A 140 -10.00 -20.82 -4.44
CA THR A 140 -9.18 -20.30 -3.33
C THR A 140 -8.87 -18.81 -3.41
N GLY A 141 -9.29 -18.13 -4.48
CA GLY A 141 -8.90 -16.76 -4.80
C GLY A 141 -7.42 -16.62 -5.19
N TYR A 142 -6.89 -15.41 -5.10
CA TYR A 142 -5.46 -15.12 -5.24
C TYR A 142 -4.65 -15.83 -4.16
N GLN A 143 -3.60 -16.51 -4.57
CA GLN A 143 -2.74 -17.32 -3.72
C GLN A 143 -1.55 -16.54 -3.14
N GLY A 144 -1.30 -15.33 -3.64
CA GLY A 144 -0.22 -14.47 -3.17
C GLY A 144 -0.65 -13.04 -2.89
N ASN A 145 0.35 -12.25 -2.51
CA ASN A 145 0.26 -10.81 -2.36
C ASN A 145 1.40 -10.18 -3.15
N LEU A 146 1.08 -9.15 -3.94
CA LEU A 146 2.07 -8.25 -4.51
C LEU A 146 2.41 -7.19 -3.46
N VAL A 147 3.71 -6.98 -3.24
CA VAL A 147 4.25 -5.96 -2.34
C VAL A 147 5.15 -5.03 -3.14
N VAL A 148 4.77 -3.77 -3.23
CA VAL A 148 5.60 -2.69 -3.75
C VAL A 148 6.39 -2.10 -2.58
N TYR A 149 7.71 -2.05 -2.74
CA TYR A 149 8.64 -1.43 -1.81
C TYR A 149 9.03 -0.06 -2.36
N ALA A 150 8.79 0.99 -1.57
CA ALA A 150 9.16 2.35 -1.95
C ALA A 150 9.76 3.12 -0.77
N THR A 151 10.63 4.09 -1.06
CA THR A 151 11.30 4.93 -0.05
C THR A 151 11.02 6.39 -0.34
N LEU A 152 10.89 7.21 0.71
CA LEU A 152 10.66 8.66 0.59
C LEU A 152 11.85 9.33 -0.11
N THR A 153 11.59 9.99 -1.23
CA THR A 153 12.60 10.66 -2.05
C THR A 153 12.37 12.16 -2.18
N ALA A 154 11.12 12.61 -2.05
CA ALA A 154 10.79 14.03 -2.13
C ALA A 154 9.58 14.40 -1.25
N VAL A 155 9.44 15.70 -1.00
CA VAL A 155 8.30 16.31 -0.32
C VAL A 155 7.89 17.53 -1.13
N ARG A 156 6.59 17.70 -1.37
CA ARG A 156 6.01 18.87 -2.04
C ARG A 156 5.06 19.60 -1.10
#